data_AF-A0AAW6TX50-F1
#
_entry.id   AF-A0AAW6TX50-F1
#
_cell.length_a   1.000
_cell.length_b   1.000
_cell.length_c   1.000
_cell.angle_alpha   90.00
_cell.angle_beta   90.00
_cell.angle_gamma   90.00
#
_symmetry.space_group_name_H-M   'P 1'
#
loop_
_entity.id
_entity.type
_entity.pdbx_description
1 polymer ?
#
loop_
_entity_poly.entity_id
_entity_poly.type
_entity_poly.pdbx_seq_one_letter_code
_entity_poly.pdbx_strand_id
1 'polypeptide(L)'
;MLTRIYKSGQGKYTRLCSGFAVAAVVAFGCWRLYQRLGATDLNLWVVSLVPVGVFAGLAGLIYWLLNKPSVADFMIAAEGELKKVNWSSRREVAVSTVVVIIVVVFMAALLGTTDLVFQMVFGYLLG
;
A
#
# COMPACT_ATOMS: atom_id res chain seq x y z
N MET A 1 -7.68 -33.81 -4.24
CA MET A 1 -8.75 -32.78 -4.30
C MET A 1 -8.38 -31.45 -3.64
N LEU A 2 -7.41 -31.39 -2.71
CA LEU A 2 -7.00 -30.16 -1.97
C LEU A 2 -6.17 -29.13 -2.77
N THR A 3 -5.68 -29.48 -3.97
CA THR A 3 -4.81 -28.63 -4.80
C THR A 3 -5.48 -28.15 -6.09
N ARG A 4 -6.78 -28.40 -6.27
CA ARG A 4 -7.48 -27.97 -7.49
C ARG A 4 -7.82 -26.49 -7.35
N ILE A 5 -7.02 -25.65 -8.02
CA ILE A 5 -7.23 -24.20 -8.06
C ILE A 5 -8.60 -23.92 -8.70
N TYR A 6 -9.47 -23.24 -7.97
CA TYR A 6 -10.77 -22.81 -8.47
C TYR A 6 -10.59 -21.84 -9.65
N LYS A 7 -11.21 -22.15 -10.81
CA LYS A 7 -11.14 -21.40 -12.09
C LYS A 7 -9.72 -20.90 -12.43
N SER A 8 -8.77 -21.82 -12.61
CA SER A 8 -7.35 -21.52 -12.88
C SER A 8 -7.07 -20.64 -14.11
N GLY A 9 -8.03 -20.51 -15.04
CA GLY A 9 -7.91 -19.69 -16.25
C GLY A 9 -8.31 -18.22 -16.09
N GLN A 10 -8.98 -17.81 -15.00
CA GLN A 10 -9.50 -16.44 -14.82
C GLN A 10 -9.01 -15.83 -13.51
N GLY A 11 -8.69 -14.53 -13.49
CA GLY A 11 -8.24 -13.85 -12.27
C GLY A 11 -6.81 -14.18 -11.83
N LYS A 12 -5.99 -14.84 -12.68
CA LYS A 12 -4.65 -15.32 -12.32
C LYS A 12 -3.74 -14.20 -11.84
N TYR A 13 -3.64 -13.11 -12.61
CA TYR A 13 -2.77 -11.98 -12.29
C TYR A 13 -3.26 -11.23 -11.05
N THR A 14 -4.57 -10.98 -10.94
CA THR A 14 -5.17 -10.31 -9.79
C THR A 14 -4.91 -11.09 -8.49
N ARG A 15 -5.10 -12.41 -8.50
CA ARG A 15 -4.85 -13.28 -7.34
C ARG A 15 -3.37 -13.31 -6.94
N LEU A 16 -2.48 -13.40 -7.93
CA LEU A 16 -1.05 -13.45 -7.70
C LEU A 16 -0.51 -12.11 -7.17
N CYS A 17 -0.90 -11.00 -7.80
CA CYS A 17 -0.49 -9.65 -7.39
C CYS A 17 -1.01 -9.28 -6.00
N SER A 18 -2.28 -9.54 -5.69
CA SER A 18 -2.80 -9.30 -4.33
C SER A 18 -2.14 -10.21 -3.31
N GLY A 19 -1.90 -11.49 -3.64
CA GLY A 19 -1.17 -12.41 -2.76
C GLY A 19 0.24 -11.94 -2.46
N PHE A 20 1.00 -11.52 -3.47
CA PHE A 20 2.34 -10.95 -3.27
C PHE A 20 2.32 -9.64 -2.49
N ALA A 21 1.37 -8.74 -2.76
CA ALA A 21 1.25 -7.49 -2.03
C ALA A 21 1.00 -7.73 -0.53
N VAL A 22 0.06 -8.61 -0.19
CA VAL A 22 -0.22 -8.96 1.21
C VAL A 22 0.98 -9.70 1.83
N ALA A 23 1.63 -10.61 1.09
CA ALA A 23 2.81 -11.31 1.58
C ALA A 23 3.99 -10.35 1.87
N ALA A 24 4.18 -9.31 1.05
CA ALA A 24 5.21 -8.29 1.28
C ALA A 24 4.93 -7.48 2.56
N VAL A 25 3.67 -7.11 2.80
CA VAL A 25 3.25 -6.43 4.04
C VAL A 25 3.50 -7.33 5.25
N VAL A 26 3.14 -8.62 5.16
CA VAL A 26 3.38 -9.60 6.23
C VAL A 26 4.87 -9.80 6.48
N ALA A 27 5.69 -9.90 5.44
CA ALA A 27 7.15 -10.01 5.55
C ALA A 27 7.75 -8.78 6.27
N PHE A 28 7.33 -7.58 5.88
CA PHE A 28 7.76 -6.35 6.52
C PHE A 28 7.32 -6.28 8.00
N GLY A 29 6.08 -6.70 8.29
CA GLY A 29 5.57 -6.82 9.65
C GLY A 29 6.38 -7.79 10.51
N CYS A 30 6.72 -8.97 9.97
CA CYS A 30 7.54 -9.96 10.65
C CYS A 30 8.99 -9.47 10.87
N TRP A 31 9.55 -8.72 9.93
CA TRP A 31 10.85 -8.09 10.11
C TRP A 31 10.85 -7.04 11.21
N ARG A 32 9.82 -6.18 11.25
CA ARG A 32 9.64 -5.22 12.35
C ARG A 32 9.43 -5.92 13.69
N LEU A 33 8.69 -7.02 13.71
CA LEU A 33 8.49 -7.83 14.90
C LEU A 33 9.82 -8.41 15.41
N TYR A 34 10.64 -8.99 14.52
CA TYR A 34 11.98 -9.49 14.83
C TYR A 34 12.87 -8.39 15.45
N GLN A 35 12.89 -7.19 14.86
CA GLN A 35 13.65 -6.05 15.40
C GLN A 35 13.20 -5.65 16.81
N ARG A 36 11.89 -5.69 17.09
CA ARG A 36 11.35 -5.34 18.41
C ARG A 36 11.64 -6.41 19.46
N LEU A 37 11.54 -7.70 19.11
CA LEU A 37 11.85 -8.80 20.04
C LEU A 37 13.34 -8.89 20.35
N GLY A 38 14.21 -8.61 19.37
CA GLY A 38 15.66 -8.58 19.57
C GLY A 38 16.14 -7.48 20.51
N ALA A 39 15.35 -6.42 20.72
CA ALA A 39 15.67 -5.34 21.65
C ALA A 39 15.33 -5.65 23.12
N THR A 40 14.63 -6.76 23.39
CA THR A 40 14.12 -7.12 24.73
C THR A 40 14.98 -8.19 25.42
N ASP A 41 16.18 -8.49 24.92
CA ASP A 41 17.12 -9.49 25.48
C ASP A 41 16.47 -10.86 25.80
N LEU A 42 15.58 -11.33 24.92
CA LEU A 42 14.94 -12.66 25.04
C LEU A 42 15.85 -13.77 24.47
N ASN A 43 15.51 -15.02 24.79
CA ASN A 43 16.18 -16.19 24.24
C ASN A 43 16.15 -16.19 22.69
N LEU A 44 17.30 -16.44 22.06
CA LEU A 44 17.54 -16.37 20.62
C LEU A 44 16.55 -17.22 19.80
N TRP A 45 16.13 -18.35 20.37
CA TRP A 45 15.09 -19.23 19.83
C TRP A 45 13.72 -18.54 19.75
N VAL A 46 13.33 -17.77 20.77
CA VAL A 46 12.03 -17.07 20.79
C VAL A 46 12.04 -15.91 19.80
N VAL A 47 13.14 -15.16 19.74
CA VAL A 47 13.30 -14.02 18.81
C VAL A 47 13.20 -14.45 17.34
N SER A 48 13.67 -15.65 17.01
CA SER A 48 13.68 -16.17 15.63
C SER A 48 12.46 -17.01 15.28
N LEU A 49 12.01 -17.91 16.16
CA LEU A 49 10.90 -18.83 15.86
C LEU A 49 9.54 -18.13 15.81
N VAL A 50 9.32 -17.12 16.65
CA VAL A 50 8.01 -16.44 16.70
C VAL A 50 7.71 -15.70 15.39
N PRO A 51 8.59 -14.84 14.84
CA PRO A 51 8.33 -14.18 13.56
C PRO A 51 8.19 -15.17 12.38
N VAL A 52 8.98 -16.25 12.36
CA VAL A 52 8.90 -17.27 11.30
C VAL A 52 7.58 -18.05 11.37
N GLY A 53 7.14 -18.42 12.58
CA GLY A 53 5.85 -19.09 12.78
C GLY A 53 4.67 -18.20 12.38
N VAL A 54 4.71 -16.92 12.75
CA VAL A 54 3.71 -15.92 12.33
C VAL A 54 3.70 -15.76 10.82
N PHE A 55 4.87 -15.66 10.18
CA PHE A 55 4.97 -15.56 8.73
C PHE A 55 4.35 -16.78 8.03
N ALA A 56 4.70 -18.00 8.46
CA ALA A 56 4.18 -19.23 7.88
C ALA A 56 2.65 -19.37 8.07
N GLY A 57 2.14 -19.05 9.26
CA GLY A 57 0.71 -19.08 9.55
C GLY A 57 -0.08 -18.10 8.69
N LEU A 58 0.41 -16.85 8.56
CA LEU A 58 -0.22 -15.84 7.73
C LEU A 58 -0.10 -16.16 6.22
N ALA A 59 1.03 -16.71 5.76
CA ALA A 59 1.18 -17.15 4.38
C ALA A 59 0.18 -18.27 4.03
N GLY A 60 -0.02 -19.24 4.94
CA GLY A 60 -1.03 -20.28 4.78
C GLY A 60 -2.46 -19.72 4.75
N LEU A 61 -2.75 -18.74 5.62
CA LEU A 61 -4.04 -18.04 5.65
C LEU A 61 -4.32 -17.29 4.35
N ILE A 62 -3.32 -16.59 3.81
CA ILE A 62 -3.41 -15.87 2.52
C ILE A 62 -3.72 -16.85 1.39
N TYR A 63 -3.00 -17.98 1.33
CA TYR A 63 -3.26 -19.01 0.32
C TYR A 63 -4.69 -19.57 0.41
N TRP A 64 -5.16 -19.83 1.63
CA TRP A 64 -6.52 -20.32 1.87
C TRP A 64 -7.59 -19.29 1.46
N LEU A 65 -7.41 -18.02 1.83
CA LEU A 65 -8.30 -16.91 1.46
C LEU A 65 -8.37 -16.72 -0.07
N LEU A 66 -7.23 -16.72 -0.75
CA LEU A 66 -7.15 -16.54 -2.20
C LEU A 66 -7.70 -17.74 -2.99
N ASN A 67 -7.81 -18.92 -2.37
CA ASN A 67 -8.42 -20.09 -2.99
C ASN A 67 -9.91 -20.28 -2.62
N LYS A 68 -10.44 -19.46 -1.70
CA LYS A 68 -11.87 -19.49 -1.35
C LYS A 68 -12.70 -19.01 -2.55
N PRO A 69 -13.77 -19.75 -2.95
CA PRO A 69 -14.52 -19.46 -4.19
C PRO A 69 -15.14 -18.06 -4.19
N SER A 70 -15.70 -17.60 -3.07
CA SER A 70 -16.28 -16.25 -2.94
C SER A 70 -15.27 -15.12 -3.18
N VAL A 71 -14.03 -15.28 -2.69
CA VAL A 71 -12.97 -14.28 -2.90
C VAL A 71 -12.49 -14.34 -4.35
N ALA A 72 -12.29 -15.55 -4.88
CA ALA A 72 -11.86 -15.73 -6.27
C ALA A 72 -12.87 -15.15 -7.27
N ASP A 73 -14.17 -15.39 -7.09
CA ASP A 73 -15.22 -14.83 -7.96
C ASP A 73 -15.30 -13.30 -7.84
N PHE A 74 -15.13 -12.74 -6.64
CA PHE A 74 -15.05 -11.28 -6.46
C PHE A 74 -13.85 -10.67 -7.19
N MET A 75 -12.67 -11.29 -7.09
CA MET A 75 -11.47 -10.80 -7.79
C MET A 75 -11.60 -10.88 -9.31
N ILE A 76 -12.27 -11.92 -9.82
CA ILE A 76 -12.57 -12.05 -11.26
C ILE A 76 -13.54 -10.96 -11.71
N ALA A 77 -14.60 -10.70 -10.93
CA ALA A 77 -15.57 -9.64 -11.23
C ALA A 77 -14.90 -8.26 -11.20
N ALA A 78 -14.07 -7.97 -10.18
CA ALA A 78 -13.32 -6.72 -10.08
C ALA A 78 -12.37 -6.52 -11.27
N GLU A 79 -11.66 -7.56 -11.71
CA GLU A 79 -10.84 -7.50 -12.94
C GLU A 79 -11.69 -7.17 -14.18
N GLY A 80 -12.89 -7.76 -14.26
CA GLY A 80 -13.85 -7.47 -15.33
C GLY A 80 -14.31 -6.00 -15.34
N GLU A 81 -14.57 -5.42 -14.18
CA GLU A 81 -14.93 -4.00 -14.06
C GLU A 81 -13.76 -3.07 -14.39
N LEU A 82 -12.53 -3.42 -13.95
CA LEU A 82 -11.34 -2.63 -14.27
C LEU A 82 -11.05 -2.57 -15.78
N LYS A 83 -11.42 -3.60 -16.55
CA LYS A 83 -11.30 -3.58 -18.03
C LYS A 83 -12.27 -2.61 -18.71
N LYS A 84 -13.33 -2.18 -18.02
CA LYS A 84 -14.28 -1.18 -18.53
C LYS A 84 -13.82 0.26 -18.26
N VAL A 85 -12.81 0.45 -17.41
CA VAL A 85 -12.30 1.77 -17.06
C VAL A 85 -11.52 2.34 -18.25
N ASN A 86 -11.99 3.47 -18.76
CA ASN A 86 -11.28 4.25 -19.76
C ASN A 86 -10.14 5.00 -19.06
N TRP A 87 -8.90 4.55 -19.28
CA TRP A 87 -7.72 5.25 -18.78
C TRP A 87 -7.46 6.50 -19.62
N SER A 88 -7.31 7.65 -18.96
CA SER A 88 -7.01 8.93 -19.61
C SER A 88 -5.75 8.82 -20.48
N SER A 89 -5.77 9.55 -21.59
CA SER A 89 -4.61 9.59 -22.49
C SER A 89 -3.40 10.23 -21.79
N ARG A 90 -2.17 9.86 -22.19
CA ARG A 90 -0.94 10.46 -21.62
C ARG A 90 -0.94 12.00 -21.72
N ARG A 91 -1.60 12.55 -22.74
CA ARG A 91 -1.77 13.99 -22.95
C ARG A 91 -2.71 14.60 -21.90
N GLU A 92 -3.86 13.99 -21.64
CA GLU A 92 -4.81 14.47 -20.62
C GLU A 92 -4.21 14.43 -19.22
N VAL A 93 -3.45 13.37 -18.91
CA VAL A 93 -2.74 13.26 -17.62
C VAL A 93 -1.73 14.40 -17.49
N ALA A 94 -0.92 14.66 -18.53
CA ALA A 94 0.06 15.75 -18.49
C ALA A 94 -0.61 17.12 -18.31
N VAL A 95 -1.68 17.41 -19.03
CA VAL A 95 -2.42 18.68 -18.89
C VAL A 95 -2.99 18.81 -17.47
N SER A 96 -3.63 17.76 -16.95
CA SER A 96 -4.18 17.76 -15.60
C SER A 96 -3.10 17.98 -14.53
N THR A 97 -1.94 17.32 -14.66
CA THR A 97 -0.82 17.50 -13.73
C THR A 97 -0.22 18.91 -13.81
N VAL A 98 -0.07 19.49 -15.00
CA VAL A 98 0.46 20.86 -15.15
C VAL A 98 -0.47 21.87 -14.50
N VAL A 99 -1.78 21.73 -14.65
CA VAL A 99 -2.76 22.60 -13.98
C VAL A 99 -2.60 22.51 -12.47
N VAL A 100 -2.51 21.30 -11.91
CA VAL A 100 -2.30 21.11 -10.47
C VAL A 100 -0.99 21.75 -10.00
N ILE A 101 0.11 21.58 -10.75
CA ILE A 101 1.40 22.21 -10.41
C ILE A 101 1.27 23.74 -10.34
N ILE A 102 0.61 24.36 -11.32
CA ILE A 102 0.40 25.82 -11.34
C ILE A 102 -0.40 26.26 -10.11
N VAL A 103 -1.50 25.56 -9.79
CA VAL A 103 -2.34 25.89 -8.62
C VAL A 103 -1.55 25.75 -7.31
N VAL A 104 -0.74 24.69 -7.19
CA VAL A 104 0.10 24.46 -6.00
C VAL A 104 1.18 25.53 -5.86
N VAL A 105 1.85 25.91 -6.95
CA VAL A 105 2.87 26.98 -6.93
C VAL A 105 2.24 28.32 -6.55
N PHE A 106 1.07 28.64 -7.10
CA PHE A 106 0.35 29.86 -6.75
C PHE A 106 -0.05 29.88 -5.27
N MET A 107 -0.59 28.76 -4.76
CA MET A 107 -0.95 28.64 -3.36
C MET A 107 0.29 28.73 -2.44
N ALA A 108 1.41 28.11 -2.82
CA ALA A 108 2.66 28.22 -2.08
C ALA A 108 3.19 29.66 -2.06
N ALA A 109 3.10 30.39 -3.17
CA ALA A 109 3.50 31.80 -3.24
C ALA A 109 2.62 32.69 -2.36
N LEU A 110 1.29 32.49 -2.36
CA LEU A 110 0.36 33.24 -1.50
C LEU A 110 0.62 32.98 -0.02
N LEU A 111 0.73 31.70 0.37
CA LEU A 111 1.02 31.32 1.75
C LEU A 111 2.38 31.87 2.18
N GLY A 112 3.42 31.66 1.39
CA GLY A 112 4.76 32.17 1.69
C GLY A 112 4.82 33.70 1.77
N THR A 113 4.08 34.42 0.92
CA THR A 113 3.98 35.89 1.02
C THR A 113 3.29 36.29 2.32
N THR A 114 2.21 35.60 2.70
CA THR A 114 1.48 35.87 3.94
C THR A 114 2.37 35.60 5.15
N ASP A 115 3.11 34.49 5.16
CA ASP A 115 4.06 34.14 6.22
C ASP A 115 5.15 35.22 6.37
N LEU A 116 5.72 35.71 5.27
CA LEU A 116 6.73 36.78 5.29
C LEU A 116 6.16 38.10 5.82
N VAL A 117 4.96 38.47 5.39
CA VAL A 117 4.28 39.69 5.88
C VAL A 117 4.02 39.58 7.38
N PHE A 118 3.52 38.43 7.84
CA PHE A 118 3.27 38.20 9.26
C PHE A 118 4.57 38.23 10.07
N GLN A 119 5.65 37.60 9.58
CA GLN A 119 6.96 37.66 10.24
C GLN A 119 7.47 39.11 10.37
N MET A 120 7.35 39.93 9.33
CA MET A 120 7.77 41.33 9.38
C MET A 120 6.90 42.16 10.35
N VAL A 121 5.57 42.00 10.28
CA VAL A 121 4.63 42.75 11.12
C VAL A 121 4.79 42.36 12.59
N PHE A 122 4.80 41.07 12.92
CA PHE A 122 4.99 40.62 14.29
C PHE A 122 6.41 40.91 14.81
N GLY A 123 7.43 40.83 13.94
CA GLY A 123 8.80 41.21 14.30
C GLY A 123 8.93 42.69 14.66
N TYR A 124 8.20 43.58 13.98
CA TYR A 124 8.19 45.01 14.30
C TYR A 124 7.29 45.37 15.50
N LEU A 125 6.23 44.60 15.76
CA LEU A 125 5.30 44.86 16.86
C LEU A 125 5.73 44.27 18.21
N LEU A 126 6.43 43.12 18.20
CA LEU A 126 6.87 42.40 19.40
C LEU A 126 8.37 42.59 19.69
N GLY A 127 9.13 43.21 18.77
CA GLY A 127 10.49 43.70 18.98
C GLY A 127 10.48 45.18 19.35
#